data_AF-A0A370FCL0-F1
#
_entry.id   AF-A0A370FCL0-F1
#
_cell.length_a   1.000
_cell.length_b   1.000
_cell.length_c   1.000
_cell.angle_alpha   90.00
_cell.angle_beta   90.00
_cell.angle_gamma   90.00
#
_symmetry.space_group_name_H-M   'P 1'
#
loop_
_entity.id
_entity.type
_entity.pdbx_description
1 polymer ?
#
loop_
_entity_poly.entity_id
_entity_poly.type
_entity_poly.pdbx_seq_one_letter_code
_entity_poly.pdbx_strand_id
1 'polypeptide(L)' 'MSTFWFEGERAVGEFDGLGKYAEHLRPGQTTEQAVIEEKLREDRIRTAGYGVARWGWRELSTPEEVVRRLRRAFG' A
#
# COMPACT_ATOMS: atom_id res chain seq x y z
N MET A 1 -0.73 -8.39 -2.38
CA MET A 1 -0.16 -7.23 -1.68
C MET A 1 0.86 -7.74 -0.68
N SER A 2 2.07 -7.18 -0.71
CA SER A 2 3.10 -7.41 0.32
C SER A 2 3.28 -6.13 1.10
N THR A 3 3.25 -6.21 2.43
CA THR A 3 3.36 -5.06 3.33
C THR A 3 4.66 -5.13 4.11
N PHE A 4 5.36 -4.00 4.19
CA PHE A 4 6.63 -3.83 4.88
C PHE A 4 6.46 -2.79 6.00
N TRP A 5 6.97 -3.11 7.18
CA TRP A 5 6.92 -2.23 8.34
C TRP A 5 8.29 -1.64 8.64
N PHE A 6 8.37 -0.31 8.69
CA PHE A 6 9.56 0.44 9.06
C PHE A 6 9.32 1.08 10.43
N GLU A 7 9.53 0.30 11.49
CA GLU A 7 9.19 0.68 12.87
C GLU A 7 9.89 1.96 13.32
N GLY A 8 11.19 2.07 13.04
CA GLY A 8 12.00 3.23 13.43
C GLY A 8 11.60 4.55 12.77
N GLU A 9 11.02 4.48 11.57
CA GLU A 9 10.60 5.64 10.76
C GLU A 9 9.10 5.90 10.84
N ARG A 10 8.37 5.11 11.66
CA ARG A 10 6.90 5.10 11.71
C ARG A 10 6.29 5.14 10.30
N ALA A 11 6.69 4.19 9.45
CA ALA A 11 6.17 4.13 8.09
C ALA A 11 5.83 2.71 7.60
N VAL A 12 4.91 2.65 6.64
CA VAL A 12 4.50 1.45 5.93
C VAL A 12 4.92 1.56 4.47
N GLY A 13 5.55 0.52 3.95
CA GLY A 13 5.73 0.31 2.52
C GLY A 13 4.78 -0.76 2.01
N GLU A 14 4.09 -0.53 0.90
CA GLU A 14 3.24 -1.54 0.28
C GLU A 14 3.62 -1.75 -1.19
N PHE A 15 3.91 -3.02 -1.51
CA PHE A 15 4.05 -3.46 -2.88
C PHE A 15 2.74 -4.07 -3.36
N ASP A 16 2.14 -3.43 -4.36
CA ASP A 16 0.87 -3.87 -4.92
C ASP A 16 0.93 -3.97 -6.45
N GLY A 17 0.50 -5.10 -6.96
CA GLY A 17 0.25 -5.26 -8.38
C GLY A 17 -1.17 -4.79 -8.65
N LEU A 18 -1.32 -3.80 -9.53
CA LEU A 18 -2.60 -3.22 -9.99
C LEU A 18 -3.74 -4.24 -10.26
N GLY A 19 -3.44 -5.53 -10.44
CA GLY A 19 -4.39 -6.59 -10.80
C GLY A 19 -5.01 -7.42 -9.67
N LYS A 20 -4.66 -7.24 -8.39
CA LYS A 20 -5.12 -8.20 -7.35
C LYS A 20 -6.51 -7.95 -6.75
N TYR A 21 -7.18 -6.85 -7.10
CA TYR A 21 -8.49 -6.53 -6.52
C TYR A 21 -9.62 -7.45 -7.01
N ALA A 22 -9.51 -8.00 -8.22
CA ALA A 22 -10.49 -8.93 -8.77
C ALA A 22 -10.23 -10.40 -8.37
N GLU A 23 -8.98 -10.77 -8.07
CA GLU A 23 -8.57 -12.17 -7.85
C GLU A 23 -8.71 -12.65 -6.39
N HIS A 24 -8.95 -11.75 -5.44
CA HIS A 24 -8.96 -12.08 -4.00
C HIS A 24 -10.27 -11.72 -3.30
N LEU A 25 -11.38 -11.69 -4.04
CA LEU A 25 -12.70 -11.50 -3.45
C LEU A 25 -13.03 -12.68 -2.54
N ARG A 26 -13.48 -12.38 -1.31
CA ARG A 26 -14.10 -13.39 -0.46
C ARG A 26 -15.41 -13.86 -1.11
N PRO A 27 -15.89 -15.09 -0.85
CA PRO A 27 -17.17 -15.54 -1.38
C PRO A 27 -18.30 -14.55 -1.07
N GLY A 28 -18.94 -14.03 -2.11
CA GLY A 28 -20.01 -13.03 -2.00
C GLY A 28 -19.57 -11.57 -1.83
N GLN A 29 -18.26 -11.29 -1.83
CA GLN A 29 -17.74 -9.92 -1.79
C GLN A 29 -17.66 -9.32 -3.20
N THR A 30 -18.11 -8.08 -3.35
CA THR A 30 -17.96 -7.35 -4.62
C THR A 30 -16.61 -6.65 -4.69
N THR A 31 -16.15 -6.35 -5.91
CA THR A 31 -14.92 -5.57 -6.14
C THR A 31 -14.98 -4.21 -5.45
N GLU A 32 -16.13 -3.54 -5.46
CA GLU A 32 -16.34 -2.26 -4.79
C GLU A 32 -16.13 -2.37 -3.28
N GLN A 33 -16.66 -3.44 -2.66
CA GLN A 33 -16.48 -3.69 -1.22
C GLN A 33 -15.01 -3.93 -0.88
N ALA A 34 -14.28 -4.70 -1.70
CA ALA A 34 -12.84 -4.94 -1.49
C ALA A 34 -12.03 -3.64 -1.60
N VAL A 35 -12.34 -2.78 -2.56
CA VAL A 35 -11.69 -1.47 -2.71
C VAL A 35 -11.99 -0.54 -1.53
N ILE A 36 -13.24 -0.53 -1.03
CA ILE A 36 -13.63 0.28 0.14
C ILE A 36 -12.89 -0.19 1.39
N GLU A 37 -12.83 -1.50 1.65
CA GLU A 37 -12.12 -2.05 2.81
C GLU A 37 -10.62 -1.71 2.78
N GLU A 38 -10.01 -1.78 1.60
CA GLU A 38 -8.61 -1.43 1.42
C GLU A 38 -8.36 0.07 1.67
N LYS A 39 -9.24 0.95 1.18
CA LYS A 39 -9.18 2.38 1.50
C LYS A 39 -9.29 2.63 3.00
N LEU A 40 -10.22 1.97 3.69
CA LEU A 40 -10.39 2.08 5.14
C LEU A 40 -9.18 1.54 5.91
N ARG A 41 -8.46 0.54 5.36
CA ARG A 41 -7.20 0.05 5.95
C ARG A 41 -6.10 1.10 5.84
N GLU A 42 -5.94 1.70 4.66
CA GLU A 42 -4.96 2.76 4.43
C GLU A 42 -5.24 4.01 5.28
N ASP A 43 -6.50 4.43 5.38
CA ASP A 43 -6.90 5.57 6.19
C ASP A 43 -6.62 5.35 7.69
N ARG A 44 -6.79 4.12 8.19
CA ARG A 44 -6.41 3.77 9.57
C ARG A 44 -4.91 3.90 9.82
N ILE A 45 -4.08 3.45 8.87
CA ILE A 45 -2.61 3.57 8.95
C ILE A 45 -2.22 5.06 8.98
N ARG A 46 -2.79 5.87 8.08
CA ARG A 46 -2.54 7.32 8.04
C ARG A 46 -3.00 8.03 9.31
N THR A 47 -4.18 7.71 9.82
CA THR A 47 -4.75 8.31 11.04
C THR A 47 -3.92 7.96 12.28
N ALA A 48 -3.27 6.80 12.30
CA ALA A 48 -2.34 6.41 13.35
C ALA A 48 -0.98 7.15 13.29
N GLY A 49 -0.81 8.09 12.35
CA GLY A 49 0.37 8.93 12.21
C GLY A 49 1.54 8.23 11.52
N TYR A 50 1.26 7.16 10.76
CA TYR A 50 2.29 6.47 9.98
C TYR A 50 2.30 7.01 8.54
N GLY A 51 3.51 7.25 8.01
CA GLY A 51 3.67 7.53 6.60
C GLY A 51 3.44 6.28 5.75
N VAL A 52 2.93 6.45 4.52
CA VAL A 52 2.61 5.33 3.62
C VAL A 52 3.25 5.54 2.26
N ALA A 53 4.06 4.58 1.82
CA ALA A 53 4.64 4.53 0.47
C ALA A 53 4.10 3.31 -0.27
N ARG A 54 3.53 3.51 -1.47
CA ARG A 54 3.04 2.42 -2.33
C ARG A 54 3.79 2.40 -3.65
N TRP A 55 4.11 1.21 -4.15
CA TRP A 55 4.68 1.02 -5.49
C TRP A 55 4.22 -0.31 -6.10
N GLY A 56 4.22 -0.38 -7.43
CA GLY A 56 3.87 -1.60 -8.16
C GLY A 56 4.98 -2.03 -9.12
N TRP A 57 4.65 -2.96 -10.01
CA TRP A 57 5.61 -3.51 -10.97
C TRP A 57 6.26 -2.46 -11.87
N ARG A 58 5.52 -1.39 -12.22
CA ARG A 58 6.03 -0.30 -13.07
C ARG A 58 7.18 0.45 -12.41
N GLU A 59 7.09 0.70 -11.11
CA GLU A 59 8.11 1.39 -10.34
C GLU A 59 9.34 0.52 -10.03
N LEU A 60 9.24 -0.81 -10.15
CA LEU A 60 10.43 -1.67 -10.00
C LEU A 60 11.42 -1.48 -11.15
N SER A 61 10.94 -1.09 -12.33
CA SER A 61 11.80 -0.68 -13.45
C SER A 61 12.49 0.66 -13.22
N THR A 62 12.18 1.37 -12.13
CA THR A 62 12.79 2.65 -11.77
C THR A 62 12.94 2.73 -10.24
N PRO A 63 13.90 2.01 -9.65
CA PRO A 63 14.04 1.88 -8.19
C PRO A 63 14.16 3.22 -7.45
N GLU A 64 14.68 4.26 -8.10
CA GLU A 64 14.80 5.61 -7.57
C GLU A 64 13.43 6.19 -7.19
N GLU A 65 12.37 5.82 -7.92
CA GLU A 65 11.00 6.22 -7.64
C GLU A 65 10.50 5.61 -6.32
N VAL A 66 10.79 4.33 -6.10
CA VAL A 66 10.44 3.61 -4.86
C VAL A 66 11.14 4.25 -3.68
N VAL A 67 12.45 4.52 -3.81
CA VAL A 67 13.25 5.19 -2.77
C VAL A 67 12.69 6.58 -2.45
N ARG A 68 12.33 7.36 -3.48
CA ARG A 68 11.73 8.68 -3.30
C ARG A 68 10.41 8.63 -2.53
N ARG A 69 9.54 7.66 -2.84
CA ARG A 69 8.27 7.46 -2.14
C ARG A 69 8.48 7.06 -0.67
N LEU A 70 9.43 6.15 -0.41
CA LEU A 70 9.79 5.75 0.95
C LEU A 70 10.32 6.93 1.78
N ARG A 71 11.25 7.73 1.23
CA ARG A 71 11.76 8.92 1.92
C ARG A 71 10.66 9.91 2.29
N ARG A 72 9.69 10.14 1.42
CA ARG A 72 8.52 10.99 1.73
C ARG A 72 7.64 10.40 2.83
N ALA A 73 7.59 9.08 2.97
CA ALA A 73 6.83 8.42 4.02
C ALA A 73 7.55 8.46 5.38
N PHE A 74 8.88 8.54 5.41
CA PHE A 74 9.65 8.59 6.66
C PHE A 74 9.59 9.96 7.33
N GLY A 75 9.32 11.03 6.56
CA GLY A 75 9.29 12.41 7.05
C GLY A 75 10.50 13.19 6.58
#